data_AF-A0A7W0UJI4-F1
#
_entry.id   AF-A0A7W0UJI4-F1
#
_cell.length_a   1.000
_cell.length_b   1.000
_cell.length_c   1.000
_cell.angle_alpha   90.00
_cell.angle_beta   90.00
_cell.angle_gamma   90.00
#
_symmetry.space_group_name_H-M   'P 1'
#
loop_
_entity.id
_entity.type
_entity.pdbx_description
1 polymer ?
#
loop_
_entity_poly.entity_id
_entity_poly.type
_entity_poly.pdbx_seq_one_letter_code
_entity_poly.pdbx_strand_id
1 'polypeptide(L)' 'MKKWEYATVPLISHALQEILNQWGEEGWELVQVIESQTTGTTGYLKRPKEG' A
#
# COMPACT_ATOMS: atom_id res chain seq x y z
N MET A 1 -14.89 -17.78 3.72
CA MET A 1 -13.90 -16.93 4.42
C MET A 1 -13.38 -15.90 3.43
N LYS A 2 -13.37 -14.62 3.77
CA LYS A 2 -12.83 -13.57 2.88
C LYS A 2 -11.31 -13.77 2.79
N LYS A 3 -10.79 -14.06 1.60
CA LYS A 3 -9.34 -14.14 1.37
C LYS A 3 -8.84 -12.72 1.13
N TRP A 4 -7.67 -12.39 1.66
CA TRP A 4 -7.04 -11.08 1.51
C TRP A 4 -5.78 -11.22 0.67
N GLU A 5 -5.54 -10.22 -0.16
CA GLU A 5 -4.27 -10.05 -0.85
C GLU A 5 -3.54 -8.87 -0.23
N TYR A 6 -2.22 -8.98 -0.08
CA TYR A 6 -1.38 -7.95 0.54
C TYR A 6 -0.30 -7.53 -0.45
N ALA A 7 -0.07 -6.22 -0.54
CA ALA A 7 0.97 -5.62 -1.36
C ALA A 7 1.84 -4.69 -0.50
N THR A 8 3.11 -4.60 -0.86
CA THR A 8 4.07 -3.67 -0.26
C THR A 8 4.59 -2.74 -1.34
N VAL A 9 4.50 -1.44 -1.10
CA VAL A 9 4.86 -0.43 -2.09
C VAL A 9 5.84 0.56 -1.49
N PRO A 10 6.93 0.91 -2.20
CA PRO A 10 7.80 1.98 -1.76
C PRO A 10 7.05 3.31 -1.90
N LEU A 11 7.03 4.08 -0.82
CA LEU A 11 6.40 5.39 -0.79
C LEU A 11 7.48 6.45 -0.91
N ILE A 12 7.37 7.26 -1.96
CA ILE A 12 8.32 8.35 -2.23
C ILE A 12 7.74 9.63 -1.64
N SER A 13 8.47 10.33 -0.77
CA SER A 13 7.95 11.49 -0.03
C SER A 13 7.40 12.60 -0.94
N HIS A 14 7.93 12.76 -2.15
CA HIS A 14 7.48 13.76 -3.13
C HIS A 14 6.23 13.33 -3.93
N ALA A 15 5.87 12.04 -3.91
CA ALA A 15 4.77 11.49 -4.70
C ALA A 15 3.83 10.60 -3.86
N LEU A 16 3.89 10.70 -2.53
CA LEU A 16 3.16 9.84 -1.60
C LEU A 16 1.66 9.80 -1.91
N GLN A 17 1.05 10.96 -2.06
CA GLN A 17 -0.39 11.09 -2.32
C GLN A 17 -0.78 10.47 -3.66
N GLU A 18 0.02 10.69 -4.71
CA GLU A 18 -0.25 10.15 -6.04
C GLU A 18 -0.18 8.62 -6.04
N ILE A 19 0.85 8.05 -5.40
CA ILE A 19 0.99 6.59 -5.24
C ILE A 19 -0.23 6.05 -4.50
N LEU A 20 -0.55 6.58 -3.32
CA LEU A 20 -1.68 6.08 -2.53
C LEU A 20 -3.02 6.18 -3.27
N ASN A 21 -3.24 7.26 -4.04
CA ASN A 21 -4.44 7.41 -4.85
C ASN A 21 -4.51 6.34 -5.95
N GLN A 22 -3.42 6.10 -6.70
CA GLN A 22 -3.39 5.07 -7.75
C GLN A 22 -3.73 3.69 -7.19
N TRP A 23 -3.12 3.30 -6.06
CA TRP A 23 -3.42 2.02 -5.42
C TRP A 23 -4.85 1.96 -4.86
N GLY A 24 -5.35 3.09 -4.33
CA GLY A 24 -6.74 3.22 -3.88
C GLY A 24 -7.75 3.04 -5.01
N GLU A 25 -7.48 3.57 -6.20
CA GLU A 25 -8.29 3.38 -7.41
C GLU A 25 -8.29 1.91 -7.86
N GLU A 26 -7.18 1.19 -7.66
CA GLU A 26 -7.09 -0.26 -7.88
C GLU A 26 -7.79 -1.11 -6.80
N GLY A 27 -8.41 -0.47 -5.80
CA GLY A 27 -9.16 -1.14 -4.73
C GLY A 27 -8.30 -1.62 -3.56
N TRP A 28 -7.06 -1.13 -3.45
CA TRP A 28 -6.20 -1.40 -2.31
C TRP A 28 -6.44 -0.43 -1.16
N GLU A 29 -6.50 -0.96 0.06
CA GLU A 29 -6.65 -0.19 1.29
C GLU A 29 -5.30 -0.13 2.01
N LEU A 30 -4.81 1.07 2.31
CA LEU A 30 -3.60 1.28 3.11
C LEU A 30 -3.85 0.79 4.55
N VAL A 31 -3.02 -0.13 5.00
CA VAL A 31 -3.06 -0.71 6.36
C VAL A 31 -2.06 -0.04 7.27
N GLN A 32 -0.83 0.15 6.79
CA GLN A 32 0.26 0.68 7.59
C GLN A 32 1.33 1.32 6.71
N VAL A 33 1.98 2.35 7.26
CA VAL A 33 3.21 2.92 6.70
C VAL A 33 4.33 2.67 7.69
N ILE A 34 5.47 2.18 7.21
CA ILE A 34 6.68 1.96 8.00
C ILE A 34 7.81 2.78 7.40
N GLU A 35 8.47 3.57 8.23
CA GLU A 35 9.66 4.33 7.87
C GLU A 35 10.89 3.63 8.44
N SER A 36 11.82 3.24 7.56
CA SER A 36 13.07 2.62 7.94
C SER A 36 14.24 3.43 7.40
N GLN A 37 15.26 3.64 8.23
CA GLN A 37 16.48 4.35 7.84
C GLN A 37 17.27 3.60 6.75
N THR A 38 17.04 2.29 6.60
CA THR A 38 17.76 1.44 5.64
C THR A 38 16.99 1.24 4.32
N THR A 39 15.66 1.15 4.37
CA THR A 39 14.82 0.80 3.21
C THR A 39 13.86 1.90 2.77
N GLY A 40 13.84 3.04 3.47
CA GLY A 40 12.93 4.15 3.20
C GLY A 40 11.51 3.90 3.71
N THR A 41 10.56 4.71 3.24
CA THR A 41 9.14 4.62 3.60
C THR A 41 8.46 3.54 2.77
N THR A 42 7.83 2.57 3.42
CA THR A 42 7.10 1.46 2.78
C THR A 42 5.65 1.45 3.24
N GLY A 43 4.72 1.39 2.28
CA GLY A 43 3.29 1.23 2.53
C GLY A 43 2.86 -0.22 2.39
N TYR A 44 2.09 -0.70 3.35
CA TYR A 44 1.44 -2.01 3.33
C TYR A 44 -0.03 -1.81 2.99
N LEU A 45 -0.48 -2.48 1.94
CA LEU A 45 -1.86 -2.41 1.50
C LEU A 45 -2.49 -3.79 1.51
N LYS A 46 -3.81 -3.83 1.67
CA LYS A 46 -4.61 -5.04 1.54
C LYS A 46 -5.78 -4.81 0.59
N ARG A 47 -6.20 -5.84 -0.13
CA ARG A 47 -7.47 -5.84 -0.87
C ARG A 47 -8.22 -7.16 -0.66
N PRO A 48 -9.56 -7.17 -0.73
CA PRO A 48 -10.31 -8.42 -0.74
C PRO A 48 -10.01 -9.18 -2.04
N LYS A 49 -9.65 -10.45 -1.93
CA LYS A 49 -9.51 -11.32 -3.09
C LYS A 49 -10.91 -11.67 -3.58
N GLU A 50 -11.29 -11.14 -4.75
CA GLU A 50 -12.48 -11.61 -5.44
C GLU A 50 -12.30 -13.10 -5.78
N GLY A 51 -13.31 -13.89 -5.43
CA GLY A 51 -13.27 -15.35 -5.46
C GLY A 51 -13.49 -15.92 -6.83
#